data_AF-E2B345-F1
#
_entry.id   AF-E2B345-F1
#
_cell.length_a   1.000
_cell.length_b   1.000
_cell.length_c   1.000
_cell.angle_alpha   90.00
_cell.angle_beta   90.00
_cell.angle_gamma   90.00
#
_symmetry.space_group_name_H-M   'P 1'
#
loop_
_entity.id
_entity.type
_entity.pdbx_description
1 polymer ?
#
loop_
_entity_poly.entity_id
_entity_poly.type
_entity_poly.pdbx_seq_one_letter_code
_entity_poly.pdbx_strand_id
1 'polypeptide(L)'
;MKRLPLHEALKSLAWLEGTWKIENYGSGKYPTIKDFNYCEEISFVSIGQPMFNYTAQSWHPESKKPMHRETGFLKIIPGTNKVSLVLAHNFGLATVEEGEATEKAINLKSTDTILRVQGTKPPAVTQVYLNNK
;
A
#
# COMPACT_ATOMS: atom_id res chain seq x y z
N MET A 1 -1.33 2.77 -25.22
CA MET A 1 -1.92 3.86 -24.40
C MET A 1 -0.87 4.95 -24.25
N LYS A 2 -1.23 6.24 -24.29
CA LYS A 2 -0.26 7.35 -24.20
C LYS A 2 0.21 7.50 -22.75
N ARG A 3 1.53 7.56 -22.52
CA ARG A 3 2.09 7.89 -21.21
C ARG A 3 1.88 9.38 -20.97
N LEU A 4 1.13 9.71 -19.92
CA LEU A 4 0.95 11.09 -19.47
C LEU A 4 2.06 11.46 -18.48
N PRO A 5 2.46 12.74 -18.41
CA PRO A 5 3.42 13.18 -17.40
C PRO A 5 2.85 13.03 -15.99
N LEU A 6 3.73 12.97 -14.98
CA LEU A 6 3.32 12.94 -13.58
C LEU A 6 2.47 14.18 -13.27
N HIS A 7 1.30 13.96 -12.64
CA HIS A 7 0.41 15.05 -12.27
C HIS A 7 1.08 15.97 -11.23
N GLU A 8 0.88 17.29 -11.34
CA GLU A 8 1.49 18.30 -10.46
C GLU A 8 1.26 18.02 -8.96
N ALA A 9 0.04 17.60 -8.60
CA ALA A 9 -0.30 17.23 -7.24
C ALA A 9 0.57 16.08 -6.67
N LEU A 10 1.17 15.23 -7.50
CA LEU A 10 2.02 14.12 -7.06
C LEU A 10 3.49 14.52 -6.92
N LYS A 11 3.89 15.76 -7.19
CA LYS A 11 5.30 16.18 -7.14
C LYS A 11 5.96 15.90 -5.78
N SER A 12 5.26 16.16 -4.67
CA SER A 12 5.75 15.86 -3.31
C SER A 12 5.85 14.37 -3.00
N LEU A 13 5.21 13.53 -3.82
CA LEU A 13 5.18 12.08 -3.72
C LEU A 13 5.94 11.39 -4.86
N ALA A 14 6.65 12.15 -5.70
CA ALA A 14 7.35 11.61 -6.87
C ALA A 14 8.39 10.57 -6.48
N TRP A 15 8.92 10.66 -5.25
CA TRP A 15 9.85 9.69 -4.69
C TRP A 15 9.27 8.27 -4.59
N LEU A 16 7.96 8.07 -4.62
CA LEU A 16 7.32 6.74 -4.58
C LEU A 16 7.26 6.06 -5.94
N GLU A 17 7.27 6.82 -7.05
CA GLU A 17 7.04 6.27 -8.38
C GLU A 17 8.10 5.22 -8.74
N GLY A 18 7.64 4.01 -9.08
CA GLY A 18 8.53 2.91 -9.45
C GLY A 18 8.16 1.59 -8.77
N THR A 19 9.15 0.71 -8.68
CA THR A 19 9.05 -0.61 -8.06
C THR A 19 10.04 -0.72 -6.92
N TRP A 20 9.54 -1.12 -5.77
CA TRP A 20 10.27 -1.31 -4.53
C TRP A 20 10.31 -2.80 -4.22
N LYS A 21 11.50 -3.33 -3.95
CA LYS A 21 11.65 -4.69 -3.44
C LYS A 21 12.39 -4.60 -2.12
N ILE A 22 11.93 -5.36 -1.15
CA ILE A 22 12.70 -5.50 0.08
C ILE A 22 14.04 -6.18 -0.22
N GLU A 23 15.13 -5.58 0.25
CA GLU A 23 16.49 -6.13 0.04
C GLU A 23 16.69 -7.44 0.80
N ASN A 24 16.07 -7.56 1.98
CA ASN A 24 16.12 -8.73 2.84
C ASN A 24 14.72 -9.34 2.96
N TYR A 25 14.31 -9.72 4.18
CA TYR A 25 12.97 -10.23 4.45
C TYR A 25 12.17 -9.27 5.31
N GLY A 26 10.89 -9.16 5.01
CA GLY A 26 9.91 -8.62 5.93
C GLY A 26 9.63 -9.65 7.02
N SER A 27 9.27 -9.18 8.22
CA SER A 27 8.90 -10.03 9.35
C SER A 27 7.45 -9.78 9.74
N GLY A 28 6.64 -10.84 9.72
CA GLY A 28 5.26 -10.83 10.19
C GLY A 28 5.17 -11.43 11.57
N LYS A 29 4.58 -10.69 12.52
CA LYS A 29 4.37 -11.13 13.90
C LYS A 29 2.98 -10.71 14.36
N TYR A 30 2.24 -11.61 14.98
CA TYR A 30 0.95 -11.29 15.59
C TYR A 30 0.63 -12.31 16.70
N PRO A 31 -0.03 -11.93 17.82
CA PRO A 31 -0.13 -12.80 19.01
C PRO A 31 -0.73 -14.19 18.78
N THR A 32 -1.53 -14.37 17.73
CA THR A 32 -2.26 -15.62 17.44
C THR A 32 -1.67 -16.46 16.32
N ILE A 33 -0.54 -16.03 15.72
CA ILE A 33 0.14 -16.76 14.64
C ILE A 33 1.62 -16.91 14.96
N LYS A 34 2.28 -17.89 14.35
CA LYS A 34 3.74 -18.00 14.43
C LYS A 34 4.38 -16.87 13.63
N ASP A 35 5.47 -16.33 14.16
CA ASP A 35 6.34 -15.42 13.43
C ASP A 35 6.75 -16.03 12.08
N PHE A 36 6.76 -15.23 11.02
CA PHE A 36 7.15 -15.65 9.68
C PHE A 36 7.93 -14.56 8.96
N ASN A 37 8.71 -14.96 7.96
CA ASN A 37 9.43 -14.06 7.06
C ASN A 37 8.80 -14.10 5.66
N TYR A 38 8.87 -12.98 4.94
CA TYR A 38 8.36 -12.88 3.57
C TYR A 38 9.27 -11.99 2.72
N CYS A 39 9.26 -12.24 1.41
CA CYS A 39 9.71 -11.28 0.42
C CYS A 39 8.52 -10.46 -0.05
N GLU A 40 8.77 -9.24 -0.51
CA GLU A 40 7.74 -8.32 -0.97
C GLU A 40 8.24 -7.46 -2.13
N GLU A 41 7.33 -7.21 -3.07
CA GLU A 41 7.46 -6.21 -4.12
C GLU A 41 6.25 -5.30 -4.11
N ILE A 42 6.51 -3.99 -4.13
CA ILE A 42 5.51 -2.93 -4.16
C ILE A 42 5.73 -2.11 -5.43
N SER A 43 4.66 -1.64 -6.06
CA SER A 43 4.74 -0.73 -7.19
C SER A 43 3.77 0.42 -7.07
N PHE A 44 4.26 1.63 -7.39
CA PHE A 44 3.47 2.83 -7.57
C PHE A 44 3.63 3.31 -9.01
N VAL A 45 2.52 3.33 -9.76
CA VAL A 45 2.52 3.72 -11.18
C VAL A 45 1.56 4.88 -11.39
N SER A 46 2.07 5.99 -11.92
CA SER A 46 1.22 7.10 -12.36
C SER A 46 0.75 6.91 -13.79
N ILE A 47 -0.50 7.29 -14.04
CA ILE A 47 -1.07 7.41 -15.39
C ILE A 47 -1.48 8.85 -15.72
N GLY A 48 -0.92 9.83 -15.00
CA GLY A 48 -1.19 11.27 -15.17
C GLY A 48 -2.40 11.81 -14.41
N GLN A 49 -3.06 10.97 -13.62
CA GLN A 49 -4.09 11.40 -12.66
C GLN A 49 -3.44 11.79 -11.31
N PRO A 50 -4.12 12.53 -10.43
CA PRO A 50 -3.62 12.88 -9.09
C PRO A 50 -3.64 11.68 -8.12
N MET A 51 -3.14 10.54 -8.58
CA MET A 51 -3.03 9.30 -7.81
C MET A 51 -2.00 8.34 -8.42
N PHE A 52 -1.51 7.42 -7.60
CA PHE A 52 -0.77 6.25 -8.03
C PHE A 52 -1.66 5.02 -8.04
N ASN A 53 -1.52 4.19 -9.07
CA ASN A 53 -1.92 2.79 -9.02
C ASN A 53 -0.94 2.06 -8.13
N TYR A 54 -1.45 1.38 -7.11
CA TYR A 54 -0.67 0.66 -6.12
C TYR A 54 -0.87 -0.85 -6.25
N THR A 55 0.21 -1.60 -6.18
CA THR A 55 0.19 -3.06 -6.02
C THR A 55 1.26 -3.47 -5.02
N ALA A 56 0.92 -4.36 -4.10
CA ALA A 56 1.89 -5.07 -3.28
C ALA A 56 1.65 -6.58 -3.38
N GLN A 57 2.73 -7.33 -3.51
CA GLN A 57 2.71 -8.79 -3.56
C GLN A 57 3.83 -9.35 -2.70
N SER A 58 3.47 -10.27 -1.80
CA SER A 58 4.40 -11.01 -0.98
C SER A 58 4.49 -12.49 -1.39
N TRP A 59 5.62 -13.11 -1.08
CA TRP A 59 5.86 -14.53 -1.29
C TRP A 59 6.81 -15.12 -0.25
N HIS A 60 6.75 -16.43 -0.07
CA HIS A 60 7.61 -17.14 0.86
C HIS A 60 9.08 -17.08 0.40
N PRO A 61 10.06 -16.80 1.31
CA PRO A 61 11.47 -16.62 0.95
C PRO A 61 12.10 -17.80 0.19
N GLU A 62 11.87 -19.02 0.67
CA GLU A 62 12.45 -20.23 0.07
C GLU A 62 11.56 -20.82 -1.03
N SER A 63 10.35 -21.24 -0.68
CA SER A 63 9.43 -21.92 -1.62
C SER A 63 8.87 -21.03 -2.73
N LYS A 64 9.05 -19.71 -2.67
CA LYS A 64 8.52 -18.71 -3.61
C LYS A 64 7.01 -18.75 -3.81
N LYS A 65 6.27 -19.45 -2.93
CA LYS A 65 4.81 -19.52 -2.98
C LYS A 65 4.21 -18.14 -2.71
N PRO A 66 3.24 -17.67 -3.51
CA PRO A 66 2.53 -16.43 -3.25
C PRO A 66 1.86 -16.43 -1.87
N MET A 67 1.88 -15.28 -1.21
CA MET A 67 1.27 -15.06 0.11
C MET A 67 0.17 -13.98 0.01
N HIS A 68 0.31 -12.89 0.76
CA HIS A 68 -0.62 -11.78 0.74
C HIS A 68 -0.41 -10.91 -0.51
N ARG A 69 -1.51 -10.39 -1.05
CA ARG A 69 -1.50 -9.46 -2.17
C ARG A 69 -2.59 -8.41 -1.95
N GLU A 70 -2.28 -7.18 -2.30
CA GLU A 70 -3.21 -6.07 -2.27
C GLU A 70 -2.96 -5.13 -3.44
N THR A 71 -4.01 -4.42 -3.82
CA THR A 71 -3.96 -3.45 -4.92
C THR A 71 -5.02 -2.38 -4.74
N GLY A 72 -4.73 -1.20 -5.27
CA GLY A 72 -5.70 -0.12 -5.30
C GLY A 72 -5.03 1.20 -5.67
N PHE A 73 -5.39 2.27 -4.96
CA PHE A 73 -4.99 3.62 -5.36
C PHE A 73 -4.54 4.46 -4.17
N LEU A 74 -3.38 5.10 -4.29
CA LEU A 74 -2.94 6.16 -3.40
C LEU A 74 -3.30 7.51 -4.04
N LYS A 75 -4.31 8.18 -3.51
CA LYS A 75 -4.84 9.45 -4.01
C LYS A 75 -4.31 10.61 -3.18
N ILE A 76 -4.07 11.75 -3.83
CA ILE A 76 -3.79 13.01 -3.14
C ILE A 76 -4.88 14.04 -3.46
N ILE A 77 -5.29 14.83 -2.47
CA ILE A 77 -6.17 15.99 -2.70
C ILE A 77 -5.30 17.13 -3.25
N PRO A 78 -5.49 17.57 -4.51
CA PRO A 78 -4.67 18.61 -5.12
C PRO A 78 -4.61 19.89 -4.29
N GLY A 79 -3.41 20.47 -4.16
CA GLY A 79 -3.19 21.68 -3.35
C GLY A 79 -3.05 21.44 -1.85
N THR A 80 -3.04 20.18 -1.40
CA THR A 80 -2.85 19.81 0.01
C THR A 80 -1.81 18.69 0.14
N ASN A 81 -1.48 18.31 1.37
CA ASN A 81 -0.71 17.11 1.68
C ASN A 81 -1.60 15.91 2.09
N LYS A 82 -2.92 16.03 1.98
CA LYS A 82 -3.87 15.00 2.40
C LYS A 82 -3.94 13.88 1.37
N VAL A 83 -3.84 12.65 1.85
CA VAL A 83 -3.86 11.46 1.01
C VAL A 83 -4.86 10.43 1.52
N SER A 84 -5.33 9.60 0.59
CA SER A 84 -6.16 8.44 0.88
C SER A 84 -5.61 7.22 0.15
N LEU A 85 -5.46 6.11 0.84
CA LEU A 85 -5.14 4.81 0.26
C LEU A 85 -6.41 3.96 0.26
N VAL A 86 -6.79 3.45 -0.91
CA VAL A 86 -7.97 2.59 -1.07
C VAL A 86 -7.48 1.26 -1.58
N LEU A 87 -7.72 0.19 -0.83
CA LEU A 87 -7.15 -1.15 -1.11
C LEU A 87 -8.21 -2.22 -1.22
N ALA A 88 -7.94 -3.19 -2.09
CA ALA A 88 -8.55 -4.51 -2.06
C ALA A 88 -7.45 -5.55 -1.77
N HIS A 89 -7.70 -6.42 -0.80
CA HIS A 89 -6.79 -7.50 -0.40
C HIS A 89 -7.30 -8.85 -0.92
N ASN A 90 -6.38 -9.73 -1.29
CA ASN A 90 -6.68 -11.04 -1.90
C ASN A 90 -7.47 -12.01 -1.01
N PHE A 91 -7.65 -11.70 0.28
CA PHE A 91 -8.44 -12.48 1.23
C PHE A 91 -9.86 -11.93 1.45
N GLY A 92 -10.34 -11.04 0.57
CA GLY A 92 -11.74 -10.58 0.58
C GLY A 92 -12.01 -9.44 1.57
N LEU A 93 -11.02 -8.56 1.75
CA LEU A 93 -11.12 -7.33 2.53
C LEU A 93 -10.92 -6.14 1.58
N ALA A 94 -11.62 -5.03 1.82
CA ALA A 94 -11.28 -3.74 1.26
C ALA A 94 -11.23 -2.68 2.38
N THR A 95 -10.25 -1.80 2.30
CA THR A 95 -9.96 -0.78 3.31
C THR A 95 -9.82 0.60 2.68
N VAL A 96 -10.06 1.62 3.51
CA VAL A 96 -9.70 3.01 3.21
C VAL A 96 -8.88 3.53 4.38
N GLU A 97 -7.65 3.93 4.10
CA GLU A 97 -6.81 4.68 5.02
C GLU A 97 -6.69 6.13 4.58
N GLU A 98 -6.67 7.06 5.54
CA GLU A 98 -6.52 8.49 5.30
C GLU A 98 -5.41 9.06 6.18
N GLY A 99 -4.78 10.12 5.70
CA GLY A 99 -3.76 10.84 6.46
C GLY A 99 -3.01 11.84 5.62
N GLU A 100 -1.72 11.97 5.90
CA GLU A 100 -0.91 13.06 5.36
C GLU A 100 0.44 12.56 4.81
N ALA A 101 0.82 13.17 3.70
CA ALA A 101 2.14 13.07 3.11
C ALA A 101 3.08 14.16 3.64
N THR A 102 4.33 13.78 3.81
CA THR A 102 5.47 14.67 4.01
C THR A 102 6.47 14.43 2.90
N GLU A 103 7.58 15.18 2.86
CA GLU A 103 8.61 15.00 1.83
C GLU A 103 9.22 13.58 1.80
N LYS A 104 9.17 12.84 2.91
CA LYS A 104 9.84 11.54 3.04
C LYS A 104 8.99 10.43 3.65
N ALA A 105 7.75 10.72 4.00
CA ALA A 105 6.90 9.76 4.69
C ALA A 105 5.43 9.99 4.36
N ILE A 106 4.66 8.90 4.39
CA ILE A 106 3.20 8.93 4.42
C ILE A 106 2.75 8.26 5.70
N ASN A 107 1.92 8.98 6.47
CA ASN A 107 1.29 8.49 7.68
C ASN A 107 -0.21 8.28 7.41
N LEU A 108 -0.68 7.04 7.52
CA LEU A 108 -2.06 6.67 7.21
C LEU A 108 -2.70 5.98 8.41
N LYS A 109 -3.97 6.32 8.66
CA LYS A 109 -4.82 5.65 9.64
C LYS A 109 -6.02 5.04 8.92
N SER A 110 -6.33 3.78 9.23
CA SER A 110 -7.55 3.15 8.72
C SER A 110 -8.77 3.92 9.23
N THR A 111 -9.68 4.22 8.30
CA THR A 111 -11.02 4.71 8.63
C THR A 111 -11.89 3.56 9.14
N ASP A 112 -13.10 3.87 9.62
CA ASP A 112 -14.09 2.85 9.97
C ASP A 112 -14.67 2.13 8.73
N THR A 113 -14.26 2.54 7.52
CA THR A 113 -14.68 1.94 6.25
C THR A 113 -13.86 0.69 5.96
N ILE A 114 -14.35 -0.44 6.47
CA ILE A 114 -13.78 -1.76 6.24
C ILE A 114 -14.88 -2.66 5.67
N LEU A 115 -14.75 -2.99 4.37
CA LEU A 115 -15.67 -3.91 3.70
C LEU A 115 -15.09 -5.32 3.71
N ARG A 116 -15.93 -6.30 4.03
CA ARG A 116 -15.53 -7.71 4.11
C ARG A 116 -16.54 -8.58 3.40
N VAL A 117 -16.03 -9.56 2.67
CA VAL A 117 -16.88 -10.66 2.18
C VAL A 117 -17.25 -11.58 3.34
N GLN A 118 -18.37 -12.29 3.19
CA GLN A 118 -18.83 -13.25 4.19
C GLN A 118 -17.78 -14.33 4.44
N GLY A 119 -17.49 -14.63 5.70
CA GLY A 119 -16.49 -15.63 6.10
C GLY A 119 -15.06 -15.09 6.33
N THR A 120 -14.80 -13.79 6.10
CA THR A 120 -13.49 -13.18 6.34
C THR A 120 -13.31 -12.72 7.80
N LYS A 121 -12.18 -13.09 8.41
CA LYS A 121 -11.81 -12.69 9.78
C LYS A 121 -11.74 -11.15 9.91
N PRO A 122 -11.99 -10.58 11.11
CA PRO A 122 -11.80 -9.14 11.34
C PRO A 122 -10.34 -8.73 11.08
N PRO A 123 -10.08 -7.55 10.48
CA PRO A 123 -8.71 -7.07 10.32
C PRO A 123 -8.15 -6.65 11.67
N ALA A 124 -6.85 -6.88 11.85
CA ALA A 124 -6.11 -6.43 13.02
C ALA A 124 -5.28 -5.15 12.74
N VAL A 125 -5.10 -4.80 11.47
CA VAL A 125 -4.31 -3.64 11.05
C VAL A 125 -5.18 -2.39 11.12
N THR A 126 -4.69 -1.35 11.79
CA THR A 126 -5.38 -0.06 11.98
C THR A 126 -4.56 1.15 11.55
N GLN A 127 -3.26 0.95 11.27
CA GLN A 127 -2.31 2.01 10.89
C GLN A 127 -1.29 1.46 9.91
N VAL A 128 -0.88 2.30 8.96
CA VAL A 128 0.12 1.99 7.93
C VAL A 128 1.09 3.17 7.80
N TYR A 129 2.38 2.86 7.70
CA TYR A 129 3.46 3.85 7.58
C TYR A 129 4.35 3.49 6.39
N LEU A 130 4.62 4.46 5.51
CA LEU A 130 5.54 4.31 4.38
C LEU A 130 6.61 5.40 4.47
N ASN A 131 7.88 5.01 4.56
CA ASN A 131 9.00 5.93 4.75
C ASN A 131 10.09 5.71 3.71
N ASN A 132 10.68 6.80 3.21
CA ASN A 132 11.94 6.76 2.48
C ASN A 132 13.10 6.84 3.49
N LYS A 133 14.04 5.88 3.45
CA LYS A 133 15.25 5.92 4.30
C LYS A 133 16.28 6.91 3.76
#